data_AF-A0A9N8M177-F1
#
_entry.id   AF-A0A9N8M177-F1
#
_cell.length_a   1.000
_cell.length_b   1.000
_cell.length_c   1.000
_cell.angle_alpha   90.00
_cell.angle_beta   90.00
_cell.angle_gamma   90.00
#
_symmetry.space_group_name_H-M   'P 1'
#
loop_
_entity.id
_entity.type
_entity.pdbx_description
1 polymer ?
#
loop_
_entity_poly.entity_id
_entity_poly.type
_entity_poly.pdbx_seq_one_letter_code
_entity_poly.pdbx_strand_id
1 'polypeptide(L)'
;LKVMELGGVVLSLSDSKGTMLAKDTSKGFTKEMIEKVYEIKTARKELSTLGDEGGALVFHGDGARPWDLVDKYDIALPCATQNEMNAKEAEEAVSKGCRYVAEGSNMGLEQSAIDVLEKTRMAKGKNVPYINHPSPKAPAGLSIMKQFHP
;
A
#
# COMPACT_ATOMS: atom_id res chain seq x y z
N LEU A 1 -11.13 -2.84 5.17
CA LEU A 1 -11.64 -3.13 6.52
C LEU A 1 -10.74 -4.06 7.32
N LYS A 2 -10.39 -5.27 6.83
CA LYS A 2 -9.60 -6.24 7.61
C LYS A 2 -8.31 -5.72 8.24
N VAL A 3 -7.62 -4.82 7.54
CA VAL A 3 -6.42 -4.13 8.05
C VAL A 3 -6.68 -3.44 9.39
N MET A 4 -7.74 -2.64 9.42
CA MET A 4 -8.12 -1.82 10.56
C MET A 4 -8.69 -2.67 11.69
N GLU A 5 -9.45 -3.74 11.35
CA GLU A 5 -9.94 -4.72 12.32
C GLU A 5 -8.80 -5.42 13.09
N LEU A 6 -7.63 -5.55 12.47
CA LEU A 6 -6.43 -6.11 13.08
C LEU A 6 -5.52 -5.06 13.72
N GLY A 7 -5.99 -3.82 13.89
CA GLY A 7 -5.25 -2.73 14.53
C GLY A 7 -4.25 -1.99 13.65
N GLY A 8 -4.24 -2.25 12.34
CA GLY A 8 -3.37 -1.54 11.40
C GLY A 8 -3.95 -0.20 10.97
N VAL A 9 -3.09 0.81 10.83
CA VAL A 9 -3.46 2.12 10.28
C VAL A 9 -3.24 2.13 8.78
N VAL A 10 -4.26 2.46 7.98
CA VAL A 10 -4.15 2.56 6.52
C VAL A 10 -3.69 3.97 6.16
N LEU A 11 -2.53 4.10 5.53
CA LEU A 11 -1.93 5.41 5.21
C LEU A 11 -2.29 5.92 3.82
N SER A 12 -2.41 5.01 2.86
CA SER A 12 -2.63 5.36 1.47
C SER A 12 -3.48 4.34 0.74
N LEU A 13 -4.14 4.82 -0.31
CA LEU A 13 -4.92 4.05 -1.28
C LEU A 13 -4.61 4.62 -2.67
N SER A 14 -4.47 3.78 -3.70
CA SER A 14 -4.07 4.24 -5.04
C SER A 14 -4.91 3.61 -6.14
N ASP A 15 -5.00 4.32 -7.27
CA ASP A 15 -5.48 3.78 -8.55
C ASP A 15 -4.60 4.28 -9.72
N SER A 16 -5.00 4.02 -10.96
CA SER A 16 -4.21 4.41 -12.13
C SER A 16 -4.01 5.91 -12.31
N LYS A 17 -4.73 6.75 -11.57
CA LYS A 17 -4.61 8.22 -11.61
C LYS A 17 -3.64 8.75 -10.55
N GLY A 18 -3.38 7.98 -9.51
CA GLY A 18 -2.45 8.36 -8.46
C GLY A 18 -2.85 7.82 -7.08
N THR A 19 -2.37 8.48 -6.04
CA THR A 19 -2.49 8.04 -4.66
C THR A 19 -3.24 9.05 -3.81
N MET A 20 -4.23 8.57 -3.07
CA MET A 20 -4.82 9.28 -1.95
C MET A 20 -4.05 8.96 -0.68
N LEU A 21 -3.57 9.99 0.01
CA LEU A 21 -2.73 9.89 1.20
C LEU A 21 -3.43 10.52 2.41
N ALA A 22 -3.38 9.84 3.55
CA ALA A 22 -3.81 10.40 4.82
C ALA A 22 -2.74 11.34 5.38
N LYS A 23 -3.13 12.57 5.78
CA LYS A 23 -2.20 13.56 6.33
C LYS A 23 -1.77 13.23 7.76
N ASP A 24 -2.68 12.67 8.55
CA ASP A 24 -2.39 12.22 9.91
C ASP A 24 -2.06 10.72 9.89
N THR A 25 -0.77 10.39 9.88
CA THR A 25 -0.30 9.00 9.84
C THR A 25 -0.59 8.22 11.12
N SER A 26 -0.95 8.89 12.23
CA SER A 26 -1.36 8.22 13.47
C SER A 26 -2.78 7.67 13.38
N LYS A 27 -3.63 8.28 12.57
CA LYS A 27 -5.04 7.90 12.37
C LYS A 27 -5.28 7.18 11.05
N GLY A 28 -4.65 7.64 9.97
CA GLY A 28 -4.86 7.13 8.63
C GLY A 28 -6.29 7.33 8.11
N PHE A 29 -6.70 6.45 7.21
CA PHE A 29 -8.08 6.38 6.72
C PHE A 29 -9.02 5.87 7.80
N THR A 30 -10.21 6.46 7.91
CA THR A 30 -11.29 5.92 8.75
C THR A 30 -12.10 4.85 7.99
N LYS A 31 -12.93 4.13 8.73
CA LYS A 31 -13.83 3.12 8.15
C LYS A 31 -14.79 3.75 7.14
N GLU A 32 -15.35 4.89 7.49
CA GLU A 32 -16.30 5.65 6.67
C GLU A 32 -15.64 6.13 5.36
N MET A 33 -14.38 6.58 5.43
CA MET A 33 -13.61 6.95 4.23
C MET A 33 -13.40 5.74 3.31
N ILE A 34 -13.07 4.57 3.86
CA ILE A 34 -12.90 3.34 3.08
C ILE A 34 -14.22 2.88 2.44
N GLU A 35 -15.35 3.01 3.15
CA GLU A 35 -16.67 2.70 2.61
C GLU A 35 -17.03 3.61 1.43
N LYS A 36 -16.75 4.91 1.53
CA LYS A 36 -16.87 5.84 0.39
C LYS A 36 -15.97 5.46 -0.78
N VAL A 37 -14.72 5.06 -0.52
CA VAL A 37 -13.82 4.56 -1.57
C VAL A 37 -14.42 3.34 -2.26
N TYR A 38 -15.00 2.41 -1.51
CA TYR A 38 -15.67 1.24 -2.08
C TYR A 38 -16.84 1.65 -3.01
N GLU A 39 -17.67 2.60 -2.61
CA GLU A 39 -18.75 3.14 -3.44
C GLU A 39 -18.22 3.79 -4.72
N ILE A 40 -17.18 4.62 -4.61
CA ILE A 40 -16.52 5.29 -5.75
C ILE A 40 -15.99 4.26 -6.75
N LYS A 41 -15.26 3.23 -6.28
CA LYS A 41 -14.67 2.22 -7.18
C LYS A 41 -15.73 1.28 -7.75
N THR A 42 -16.77 0.95 -7.00
CA THR A 42 -17.92 0.17 -7.50
C THR A 42 -18.67 0.93 -8.60
N ALA A 43 -18.79 2.25 -8.46
CA ALA A 43 -19.32 3.14 -9.49
C ALA A 43 -18.33 3.42 -10.64
N ARG A 44 -17.15 2.78 -10.65
CA ARG A 44 -16.06 2.95 -11.65
C ARG A 44 -15.57 4.40 -11.79
N LYS A 45 -15.61 5.15 -10.69
CA LYS A 45 -15.07 6.52 -10.62
C LYS A 45 -13.60 6.52 -10.19
N GLU A 46 -12.95 7.64 -10.42
CA GLU A 46 -11.57 7.89 -10.01
C GLU A 46 -11.49 8.14 -8.50
N LEU A 47 -10.41 7.69 -7.87
CA LEU A 47 -10.20 7.86 -6.44
C LEU A 47 -10.15 9.33 -6.01
N SER A 48 -9.68 10.21 -6.89
CA SER A 48 -9.65 11.67 -6.71
C SER A 48 -11.02 12.27 -6.35
N THR A 49 -12.11 11.62 -6.78
CA THR A 49 -13.48 12.08 -6.52
C THR A 49 -13.91 11.98 -5.05
N LEU A 50 -13.14 11.28 -4.20
CA LEU A 50 -13.34 11.26 -2.75
C LEU A 50 -13.14 12.65 -2.13
N GLY A 51 -12.33 13.51 -2.74
CA GLY A 51 -11.98 14.81 -2.19
C GLY A 51 -11.03 14.71 -1.00
N ASP A 52 -10.94 15.80 -0.22
CA ASP A 52 -10.02 15.92 0.91
C ASP A 52 -10.60 15.40 2.24
N GLU A 53 -11.85 14.95 2.24
CA GLU A 53 -12.59 14.45 3.42
C GLU A 53 -12.45 15.36 4.64
N GLY A 54 -12.78 16.65 4.47
CA GLY A 54 -12.67 17.64 5.55
C GLY A 54 -11.22 18.01 5.87
N GLY A 55 -10.34 17.90 4.88
CA GLY A 55 -8.92 18.19 4.97
C GLY A 55 -8.05 17.04 5.49
N ALA A 56 -8.61 15.88 5.81
CA ALA A 56 -7.88 14.70 6.30
C ALA A 56 -7.01 14.02 5.24
N LEU A 57 -7.37 14.14 3.96
CA LEU A 57 -6.72 13.47 2.84
C LEU A 57 -6.08 14.47 1.87
N VAL A 58 -5.12 13.98 1.08
CA VAL A 58 -4.54 14.69 -0.05
C VAL A 58 -4.35 13.73 -1.22
N PHE A 59 -4.79 14.15 -2.41
CA PHE A 59 -4.60 13.38 -3.63
C PHE A 59 -3.33 13.83 -4.36
N HIS A 60 -2.47 12.87 -4.67
CA HIS A 60 -1.29 13.03 -5.51
C HIS A 60 -1.58 12.39 -6.87
N GLY A 61 -1.71 13.21 -7.91
CA GLY A 61 -2.04 12.79 -9.27
C GLY A 61 -0.88 12.19 -10.05
N ASP A 62 -0.99 12.20 -11.38
CA ASP A 62 0.04 11.77 -12.33
C ASP A 62 0.59 10.36 -12.09
N GLY A 63 -0.26 9.46 -11.57
CA GLY A 63 0.13 8.09 -11.28
C GLY A 63 1.11 7.96 -10.11
N ALA A 64 1.20 8.97 -9.25
CA ALA A 64 2.07 8.95 -8.07
C ALA A 64 1.85 7.68 -7.25
N ARG A 65 2.95 7.03 -6.87
CA ARG A 65 2.94 5.71 -6.23
C ARG A 65 3.00 5.85 -4.70
N PRO A 66 2.33 4.96 -3.95
CA PRO A 66 2.20 5.13 -2.51
C PRO A 66 3.53 4.98 -1.74
N TRP A 67 4.44 4.13 -2.20
CA TRP A 67 5.75 3.95 -1.55
C TRP A 67 6.71 5.13 -1.76
N ASP A 68 6.48 5.98 -2.76
CA ASP A 68 7.26 7.21 -2.95
C ASP A 68 6.83 8.29 -1.95
N LEU A 69 5.53 8.31 -1.60
CA LEU A 69 4.88 9.39 -0.85
C LEU A 69 4.87 9.19 0.66
N VAL A 70 4.93 7.94 1.13
CA VAL A 70 4.92 7.63 2.57
C VAL A 70 6.36 7.53 3.07
N ASP A 71 6.75 8.36 4.04
CA ASP A 71 8.12 8.39 4.56
C ASP A 71 8.45 7.21 5.47
N LYS A 72 7.45 6.66 6.18
CA LYS A 72 7.64 5.54 7.11
C LYS A 72 6.39 4.66 7.18
N TYR A 73 6.59 3.35 7.07
CA TYR A 73 5.52 2.34 7.15
C TYR A 73 6.10 0.96 7.43
N ASP A 74 5.30 0.08 8.03
CA ASP A 74 5.71 -1.29 8.37
C ASP A 74 5.33 -2.30 7.28
N ILE A 75 4.23 -2.05 6.55
CA ILE A 75 3.69 -3.00 5.57
C ILE A 75 3.41 -2.28 4.24
N ALA A 76 3.87 -2.87 3.14
CA ALA A 76 3.36 -2.58 1.80
C ALA A 76 2.48 -3.73 1.30
N LEU A 77 1.32 -3.41 0.73
CA LEU A 77 0.44 -4.36 0.07
C LEU A 77 0.28 -3.98 -1.41
N PRO A 78 1.13 -4.48 -2.31
CA PRO A 78 0.95 -4.28 -3.74
C PRO A 78 -0.30 -5.01 -4.25
N CYS A 79 -1.35 -4.31 -4.71
CA CYS A 79 -2.61 -4.95 -5.13
C CYS A 79 -3.32 -4.31 -6.34
N ALA A 80 -2.69 -3.39 -7.08
CA ALA A 80 -3.30 -2.73 -8.22
C ALA A 80 -3.10 -3.52 -9.53
N THR A 81 -1.84 -3.81 -9.90
CA THR A 81 -1.48 -4.48 -11.15
C THR A 81 -0.36 -5.50 -10.96
N GLN A 82 -0.05 -6.24 -12.03
CA GLN A 82 1.17 -7.04 -12.13
C GLN A 82 2.40 -6.13 -12.22
N ASN A 83 3.54 -6.55 -11.68
CA ASN A 83 4.85 -5.88 -11.73
C ASN A 83 4.77 -4.41 -11.29
N GLU A 84 4.01 -4.11 -10.25
CA GLU A 84 3.83 -2.73 -9.82
C GLU A 84 4.95 -2.22 -8.92
N MET A 85 5.73 -3.10 -8.29
CA MET A 85 6.90 -2.72 -7.49
C MET A 85 8.18 -3.34 -8.06
N ASN A 86 9.15 -2.48 -8.38
CA ASN A 86 10.47 -2.86 -8.89
C ASN A 86 11.55 -2.90 -7.79
N ALA A 87 12.77 -3.30 -8.15
CA ALA A 87 13.90 -3.39 -7.21
C ALA A 87 14.19 -2.09 -6.45
N LYS A 88 14.20 -0.95 -7.15
CA LYS A 88 14.49 0.35 -6.54
C LYS A 88 13.44 0.69 -5.47
N GLU A 89 12.17 0.49 -5.81
CA GLU A 89 11.05 0.74 -4.90
C GLU A 89 11.07 -0.21 -3.70
N ALA A 90 11.50 -1.46 -3.88
CA ALA A 90 11.71 -2.41 -2.80
C ALA A 90 12.87 -2.01 -1.87
N GLU A 91 13.99 -1.53 -2.41
CA GLU A 91 15.12 -1.01 -1.63
C GLU A 91 14.70 0.21 -0.80
N GLU A 92 13.98 1.14 -1.43
CA GLU A 92 13.42 2.31 -0.76
C GLU A 92 12.46 1.90 0.35
N ALA A 93 11.57 0.94 0.09
CA ALA A 93 10.64 0.43 1.09
C ALA A 93 11.37 -0.11 2.33
N VAL A 94 12.41 -0.92 2.13
CA VAL A 94 13.25 -1.44 3.22
C VAL A 94 13.91 -0.28 4.00
N SER A 95 14.40 0.74 3.30
CA SER A 95 15.04 1.90 3.93
C SER A 95 14.06 2.72 4.79
N LYS A 96 12.78 2.77 4.39
CA LYS A 96 11.68 3.45 5.08
C LYS A 96 11.09 2.64 6.25
N GLY A 97 11.68 1.48 6.55
CA GLY A 97 11.29 0.63 7.67
C GLY A 97 10.22 -0.41 7.33
N CYS A 98 9.92 -0.63 6.04
CA CYS A 98 9.03 -1.70 5.64
C CYS A 98 9.57 -3.06 6.09
N ARG A 99 8.74 -3.80 6.82
CA ARG A 99 9.02 -5.12 7.41
C ARG A 99 8.27 -6.25 6.73
N TYR A 100 7.21 -5.95 5.99
CA TYR A 100 6.36 -6.95 5.35
C TYR A 100 5.87 -6.43 4.00
N VAL A 101 5.98 -7.27 2.98
CA VAL A 101 5.40 -7.00 1.66
C VAL A 101 4.51 -8.18 1.32
N ALA A 102 3.22 -7.95 1.12
CA ALA A 102 2.29 -9.04 0.76
C ALA A 102 1.49 -8.65 -0.48
N GLU A 103 1.67 -9.44 -1.53
CA GLU A 103 0.99 -9.22 -2.80
C GLU A 103 -0.50 -9.56 -2.69
N GLY A 104 -1.36 -8.60 -3.02
CA GLY A 104 -2.78 -8.84 -3.24
C GLY A 104 -3.12 -9.09 -4.71
N SER A 105 -2.30 -8.59 -5.64
CA SER A 105 -2.44 -8.84 -7.07
C SER A 105 -1.70 -10.10 -7.51
N ASN A 106 -1.98 -10.57 -8.73
CA ASN A 106 -1.21 -11.66 -9.35
C ASN A 106 0.15 -11.11 -9.81
N MET A 107 1.24 -11.55 -9.17
CA MET A 107 2.62 -11.08 -9.43
C MET A 107 2.74 -9.56 -9.27
N GLY A 108 2.38 -9.02 -8.11
CA GLY A 108 2.48 -7.59 -7.82
C GLY A 108 3.93 -7.08 -7.77
N LEU A 109 4.89 -7.97 -7.50
CA LEU A 109 6.31 -7.66 -7.49
C LEU A 109 6.98 -8.07 -8.81
N GLU A 110 7.90 -7.24 -9.30
CA GLU A 110 8.89 -7.72 -10.26
C GLU A 110 9.82 -8.75 -9.61
N GLN A 111 10.39 -9.66 -10.40
CA GLN A 111 11.40 -10.60 -9.91
C GLN A 111 12.58 -9.88 -9.24
N SER A 112 12.97 -8.72 -9.78
CA SER A 112 14.03 -7.87 -9.25
C SER A 112 13.73 -7.36 -7.83
N ALA A 113 12.46 -7.04 -7.54
CA ALA A 113 12.00 -6.64 -6.22
C ALA A 113 12.02 -7.83 -5.24
N ILE A 114 11.58 -9.01 -5.69
CA ILE A 114 11.63 -10.24 -4.89
C ILE A 114 13.07 -10.52 -4.45
N ASP A 115 14.03 -10.42 -5.37
CA ASP A 115 15.45 -10.66 -5.09
C ASP A 115 16.00 -9.69 -4.03
N VAL A 116 15.63 -8.41 -4.08
CA VAL A 116 15.99 -7.40 -3.07
C VAL A 116 15.43 -7.78 -1.69
N LEU A 117 14.14 -8.10 -1.63
CA LEU A 117 13.46 -8.41 -0.38
C LEU A 117 14.00 -9.70 0.25
N GLU A 118 14.21 -10.75 -0.55
CA GLU A 118 14.78 -12.02 -0.11
C GLU A 118 16.23 -11.87 0.37
N LYS A 119 17.07 -11.15 -0.38
CA LYS A 119 18.44 -10.85 0.05
C LYS A 119 18.45 -10.10 1.37
N THR A 120 17.56 -9.13 1.53
CA THR A 120 17.44 -8.36 2.78
C THR A 120 17.00 -9.26 3.93
N ARG A 121 16.02 -10.14 3.72
CA ARG A 121 15.54 -11.14 4.70
C ARG A 121 16.67 -12.06 5.17
N MET A 122 17.48 -12.56 4.24
CA MET A 122 18.64 -13.42 4.56
C MET A 122 19.71 -12.67 5.36
N ALA A 123 19.95 -11.39 5.05
CA ALA A 123 20.99 -10.59 5.72
C ALA A 123 20.59 -10.13 7.13
N LYS A 124 19.31 -9.83 7.36
CA LYS A 124 18.82 -9.17 8.59
C LYS A 124 17.93 -10.06 9.48
N GLY A 125 17.63 -11.30 9.08
CA GLY A 125 16.82 -12.25 9.86
C GLY A 125 15.30 -12.03 9.76
N LYS A 126 14.50 -12.68 10.63
CA LYS A 126 13.02 -12.77 10.56
C LYS A 126 12.24 -11.45 10.80
N ASN A 127 12.91 -10.31 11.01
CA ASN A 127 12.28 -9.01 11.33
C ASN A 127 12.16 -8.07 10.10
N VAL A 128 12.10 -8.63 8.89
CA VAL A 128 12.45 -7.98 7.62
C VAL A 128 11.54 -8.55 6.51
N PRO A 129 11.21 -7.79 5.42
CA PRO A 129 10.22 -8.11 4.41
C PRO A 129 9.99 -9.59 4.18
N TYR A 130 8.96 -10.10 4.86
CA TYR A 130 8.41 -11.40 4.55
C TYR A 130 7.44 -11.24 3.38
N ILE A 131 7.73 -11.93 2.29
CA ILE A 131 6.83 -12.08 1.15
C ILE A 131 5.84 -13.19 1.47
N ASN A 132 4.55 -12.87 1.52
CA ASN A 132 3.50 -13.89 1.41
C ASN A 132 3.05 -13.91 -0.05
N HIS A 133 3.22 -15.04 -0.73
CA HIS A 133 2.59 -15.30 -2.03
C HIS A 133 1.24 -15.99 -1.79
N PRO A 134 0.10 -15.27 -1.77
CA PRO A 134 -1.19 -15.94 -1.85
C PRO A 134 -1.41 -16.45 -3.28
N SER A 135 -1.81 -17.72 -3.42
CA SER A 135 -2.49 -18.21 -4.63
C SER A 135 -3.94 -17.67 -4.67
N PRO A 136 -4.66 -17.76 -5.81
CA PRO A 136 -5.25 -16.60 -6.47
C PRO A 136 -6.60 -16.10 -5.92
N LYS A 137 -6.82 -14.80 -6.18
CA LYS A 137 -8.06 -13.98 -6.15
C LYS A 137 -8.34 -13.16 -4.89
N ALA A 138 -7.64 -12.02 -4.77
CA ALA A 138 -8.27 -10.79 -4.28
C ALA A 138 -8.71 -9.93 -5.49
N PRO A 139 -9.86 -9.23 -5.43
CA PRO A 139 -10.25 -8.30 -6.49
C PRO A 139 -9.20 -7.19 -6.62
N ALA A 140 -8.65 -7.03 -7.83
CA ALA A 140 -7.60 -6.06 -8.15
C ALA A 140 -8.08 -4.61 -7.91
N GLY A 141 -7.17 -3.74 -7.45
CA GLY A 141 -7.30 -2.31 -7.70
C GLY A 141 -6.87 -1.34 -6.62
N LEU A 142 -6.26 -1.77 -5.50
CA LEU A 142 -5.78 -0.84 -4.48
C LEU A 142 -4.54 -1.33 -3.72
N SER A 143 -3.42 -0.63 -3.87
CA SER A 143 -2.23 -0.86 -3.05
C SER A 143 -2.35 -0.13 -1.72
N ILE A 144 -2.03 -0.81 -0.61
CA ILE A 144 -2.27 -0.34 0.76
C ILE A 144 -0.97 -0.29 1.54
N MET A 145 -0.68 0.85 2.16
CA MET A 145 0.45 1.01 3.08
C MET A 145 -0.06 1.04 4.51
N LYS A 146 0.67 0.39 5.43
CA LYS A 146 0.25 0.30 6.83
C LYS A 146 1.37 0.57 7.83
N GLN A 147 0.98 1.13 8.96
CA GLN A 147 1.81 1.28 10.15
C GLN A 147 1.13 0.64 11.36
N PHE A 148 1.91 -0.04 12.21
CA PHE A 148 1.48 -0.47 13.54
C PHE A 148 2.05 0.49 14.58
N HIS A 149 1.22 0.88 15.56
CA HIS A 149 1.73 1.53 16.76
C HIS A 149 2.18 0.43 17.75
N PRO A 150 3.33 0.61 18.43
CA PRO A 150 3.79 -0.32 19.46
C PRO A 150 2.84 -0.42 20.66
#